data_AF-A0A8T9VUC5-F1
#
_entry.id   AF-A0A8T9VUC5-F1
#
_cell.length_a   1.000
_cell.length_b   1.000
_cell.length_c   1.000
_cell.angle_alpha   90.00
_cell.angle_beta   90.00
_cell.angle_gamma   90.00
#
_symmetry.space_group_name_H-M   'P 1'
#
loop_
_entity.id
_entity.type
_entity.pdbx_description
1 polymer ?
#
loop_
_entity_poly.entity_id
_entity_poly.type
_entity_poly.pdbx_seq_one_letter_code
_entity_poly.pdbx_strand_id
1 'polypeptide(L)'
;MVATFVFAPLAELVFNTGANKTRVPVKGYLGSLFSSPRIRAVLLFPFLWFVVGVALSIGTPPGIGFSAILFAIIGFCAVLAPILIIVLLLVNIILNNIISVLLVPVEVTRMTTVVTEPTWAGIGIWAHLLGFLVGILIGVVYYFHRGGFKKPDPLYSFFAVLIVGLMMGLDLPFSYIADGEYVLFSAAGFILVVVLATLVYLYWRYVGLEETVKPAVDFGVLSRIMDAGRIWKVSLLLIFFLSLIISFSFAGAKLTMDTPEVPENAVEVEGYEFWFQQNEGILVYQDDREIYTLVASPADIVSEEKFHLYVGGLTVYERVDFYYYAINPVDGDSVGSVWIDSEHGVENLFTGGDRYTGITVYGQDIYVGFDVLNKSVSVQGIGEYPFNQTVVEGDEHTVEVGDLDLVLRMEEGIIYVESDDFTGPIAEVTGELPGQLHE
;
A
#
# COMPACT_ATOMS: atom_id res chain seq x y z
N MET A 1 1.29 9.09 9.28
CA MET A 1 2.26 10.14 9.72
C MET A 1 2.22 10.45 11.21
N VAL A 2 1.04 10.58 11.87
CA VAL A 2 0.93 10.92 13.30
C VAL A 2 1.71 9.96 14.22
N ALA A 3 1.64 8.66 13.97
CA ALA A 3 2.34 7.65 14.77
C ALA A 3 3.85 7.89 14.88
N THR A 4 4.53 8.25 13.79
CA THR A 4 5.98 8.53 13.80
C THR A 4 6.32 9.70 14.73
N PHE A 5 5.51 10.77 14.70
CA PHE A 5 5.69 11.92 15.60
C PHE A 5 5.46 11.56 17.08
N VAL A 6 4.61 10.57 17.36
CA VAL A 6 4.35 10.11 18.73
C VAL A 6 5.47 9.19 19.23
N PHE A 7 5.90 8.21 18.43
CA PHE A 7 6.80 7.15 18.88
C PHE A 7 8.30 7.46 18.74
N ALA A 8 8.70 8.20 17.70
CA ALA A 8 10.12 8.50 17.48
C ALA A 8 10.78 9.29 18.63
N PRO A 9 10.13 10.30 19.25
CA PRO A 9 10.70 11.00 20.41
C PRO A 9 10.98 10.08 21.61
N LEU A 10 10.15 9.06 21.83
CA LEU A 10 10.41 8.07 22.89
C LEU A 10 11.64 7.23 22.57
N ALA A 11 11.76 6.75 21.33
CA ALA A 11 12.93 5.97 20.93
C ALA A 11 14.21 6.81 21.02
N GLU A 12 14.16 8.09 20.64
CA GLU A 12 15.27 9.03 20.79
C GLU A 12 15.63 9.24 22.27
N LEU A 13 14.62 9.43 23.13
CA LEU A 13 14.80 9.56 24.58
C LEU A 13 15.46 8.31 25.17
N VAL A 14 14.97 7.12 24.82
CA VAL A 14 15.54 5.84 25.25
C VAL A 14 16.98 5.70 24.73
N PHE A 15 17.24 6.07 23.46
CA PHE A 15 18.57 6.05 22.86
C PHE A 15 19.55 7.05 23.50
N ASN A 16 19.05 8.11 24.10
CA ASN A 16 19.86 9.08 24.83
C ASN A 16 19.95 8.82 26.34
N THR A 17 19.11 7.94 26.89
CA THR A 17 19.12 7.55 28.31
C THR A 17 20.34 6.66 28.61
N GLY A 18 20.91 6.79 29.82
CA GLY A 18 22.09 5.99 30.25
C GLY A 18 23.46 6.52 29.76
N ALA A 19 23.47 7.67 29.10
CA ALA A 19 24.63 8.28 28.44
C ALA A 19 25.87 8.55 29.31
N ASN A 20 25.74 8.70 30.62
CA ASN A 20 26.86 9.08 31.47
C ASN A 20 27.91 7.96 31.63
N LYS A 21 27.64 6.74 31.14
CA LYS A 21 28.54 5.58 31.25
C LYS A 21 28.88 4.92 29.91
N THR A 22 28.60 5.59 28.79
CA THR A 22 28.79 5.00 27.47
C THR A 22 30.25 4.75 27.15
N ARG A 23 30.60 3.47 26.97
CA ARG A 23 31.85 3.05 26.33
C ARG A 23 31.72 3.29 24.84
N VAL A 24 32.03 4.49 24.37
CA VAL A 24 32.22 4.71 22.93
C VAL A 24 33.52 3.97 22.55
N PRO A 25 33.51 3.03 21.58
CA PRO A 25 34.69 2.24 21.22
C PRO A 25 35.81 3.08 20.59
N VAL A 26 35.50 4.32 20.18
CA VAL A 26 36.42 5.27 19.58
C VAL A 26 37.02 6.15 20.67
N LYS A 27 38.35 6.13 20.82
CA LYS A 27 39.09 7.06 21.69
C LYS A 27 39.39 8.36 20.94
N GLY A 28 39.49 9.48 21.67
CA GLY A 28 39.86 10.79 21.10
C GLY A 28 38.65 11.67 20.71
N TYR A 29 38.87 12.65 19.83
CA TYR A 29 37.89 13.69 19.47
C TYR A 29 36.56 13.12 18.98
N LEU A 30 36.59 12.12 18.09
CA LEU A 30 35.40 11.43 17.59
C LEU A 30 34.62 10.71 18.71
N GLY A 31 35.31 10.14 19.69
CA GLY A 31 34.70 9.53 20.86
C GLY A 31 33.94 10.53 21.73
N SER A 32 34.52 11.72 21.92
CA SER A 32 33.88 12.84 22.61
C SER A 32 32.70 13.43 21.82
N LEU A 33 32.78 13.39 20.49
CA LEU A 33 31.74 13.90 19.60
C LEU A 33 30.52 12.97 19.63
N PHE A 34 30.72 11.66 19.50
CA PHE A 34 29.66 10.65 19.56
C PHE A 34 29.11 10.36 20.97
N SER A 35 29.79 10.81 22.03
CA SER A 35 29.25 10.76 23.39
C SER A 35 28.27 11.91 23.67
N SER A 36 28.30 12.99 22.89
CA SER A 36 27.40 14.14 23.02
C SER A 36 25.94 13.74 22.76
N PRO A 37 25.01 14.00 23.71
CA PRO A 37 23.58 13.70 23.52
C PRO A 37 22.98 14.39 22.29
N ARG A 38 23.44 15.60 21.96
CA ARG A 38 22.93 16.37 20.81
C ARG A 38 23.28 15.71 19.47
N ILE A 39 24.52 15.26 19.34
CA ILE A 39 25.01 14.59 18.12
C ILE A 39 24.35 13.23 17.96
N ARG A 40 24.10 12.54 19.08
CA ARG A 40 23.35 11.30 19.05
C ARG A 40 21.90 11.50 18.62
N ALA A 41 21.23 12.51 19.17
CA ALA A 41 19.86 12.88 18.82
C ALA A 41 19.73 13.26 17.34
N VAL A 42 20.62 14.14 16.85
CA VAL A 42 20.46 14.76 15.53
C VAL A 42 21.10 13.95 14.40
N LEU A 43 22.17 13.18 14.67
CA LEU A 43 22.91 12.45 13.64
C LEU A 43 22.82 10.94 13.81
N LEU A 44 23.26 10.39 14.95
CA LEU A 44 23.40 8.93 15.07
C LEU A 44 22.06 8.20 15.12
N PHE A 45 21.07 8.75 15.82
CA PHE A 45 19.75 8.14 15.93
C PHE A 45 19.02 8.14 14.57
N PRO A 46 18.89 9.25 13.85
CA PRO A 46 18.30 9.25 12.51
C PRO A 46 19.10 8.37 11.54
N PHE A 47 20.43 8.42 11.58
CA PHE A 47 21.28 7.61 10.72
C PHE A 47 21.11 6.10 10.96
N LEU A 48 21.00 5.67 12.22
CA LEU A 48 20.73 4.27 12.56
C LEU A 48 19.43 3.79 11.90
N TRP A 49 18.35 4.55 12.07
CA TRP A 49 17.05 4.17 11.51
C TRP A 49 16.99 4.30 10.00
N PHE A 50 17.74 5.23 9.41
CA PHE A 50 17.93 5.31 7.98
C PHE A 50 18.60 4.04 7.43
N VAL A 51 19.70 3.59 8.04
CA VAL A 51 20.38 2.34 7.65
C VAL A 51 19.47 1.13 7.82
N VAL A 52 18.72 1.05 8.93
CA VAL A 52 17.73 -0.02 9.15
C VAL A 52 16.64 0.03 8.09
N GLY A 53 16.15 1.22 7.74
CA GLY A 53 15.18 1.42 6.68
C GLY A 53 15.68 0.93 5.32
N VAL A 54 16.86 1.38 4.91
CA VAL A 54 17.50 0.93 3.66
C VAL A 54 17.67 -0.59 3.67
N ALA A 55 18.15 -1.18 4.77
CA ALA A 55 18.33 -2.62 4.88
C ALA A 55 17.02 -3.40 4.78
N LEU A 56 15.93 -2.89 5.38
CA LEU A 56 14.61 -3.50 5.32
C LEU A 56 13.91 -3.29 3.97
N SER A 57 14.27 -2.24 3.23
CA SER A 57 13.76 -1.98 1.88
C SER A 57 14.44 -2.83 0.80
N ILE A 58 15.64 -3.37 1.05
CA ILE A 58 16.32 -4.24 0.09
C ILE A 58 15.58 -5.58 0.00
N GLY A 59 14.93 -5.82 -1.14
CA GLY A 59 14.19 -7.07 -1.40
C GLY A 59 12.73 -7.06 -0.97
N THR A 60 12.16 -5.89 -0.66
CA THR A 60 10.71 -5.72 -0.53
C THR A 60 10.18 -4.88 -1.70
N PRO A 61 8.98 -5.17 -2.24
CA PRO A 61 8.32 -4.30 -3.23
C PRO A 61 8.31 -2.82 -2.80
N PRO A 62 8.34 -1.87 -3.76
CA PRO A 62 8.16 -0.45 -3.48
C PRO A 62 6.88 -0.22 -2.66
N GLY A 63 6.95 0.64 -1.64
CA GLY A 63 5.83 0.94 -0.75
C GLY A 63 5.81 0.13 0.57
N ILE A 64 6.49 -1.02 0.62
CA ILE A 64 6.47 -1.91 1.80
C ILE A 64 7.53 -1.53 2.88
N GLY A 65 8.58 -0.78 2.52
CA GLY A 65 9.73 -0.53 3.40
C GLY A 65 9.60 0.58 4.46
N PHE A 66 8.79 1.62 4.25
CA PHE A 66 8.78 2.80 5.14
C PHE A 66 8.13 2.54 6.50
N SER A 67 7.03 1.79 6.54
CA SER A 67 6.36 1.45 7.79
C SER A 67 7.20 0.49 8.64
N ALA A 68 8.04 -0.34 8.02
CA ALA A 68 8.95 -1.24 8.73
C ALA A 68 9.86 -0.50 9.75
N ILE A 69 10.31 0.71 9.40
CA ILE A 69 11.12 1.57 10.28
C ILE A 69 10.33 1.96 11.53
N LEU A 70 9.07 2.38 11.36
CA LEU A 70 8.20 2.72 12.48
C LEU A 70 8.01 1.53 13.41
N PHE A 71 7.77 0.34 12.85
CA PHE A 71 7.65 -0.89 13.65
C PHE A 71 8.97 -1.26 14.34
N ALA A 72 10.12 -1.02 13.73
CA ALA A 72 11.42 -1.21 14.37
C ALA A 72 11.64 -0.25 15.54
N ILE A 73 11.25 1.02 15.40
CA ILE A 73 11.23 2.01 16.48
C ILE A 73 10.33 1.54 17.63
N ILE A 74 9.13 1.07 17.32
CA ILE A 74 8.16 0.58 18.31
C ILE A 74 8.70 -0.69 19.01
N GLY A 75 9.26 -1.65 18.28
CA GLY A 75 9.84 -2.88 18.82
C GLY A 75 11.02 -2.62 19.75
N PHE A 76 11.89 -1.67 19.38
CA PHE A 76 12.98 -1.19 20.23
C PHE A 76 12.47 -0.62 21.56
N CYS A 77 11.43 0.21 21.50
CA CYS A 77 10.79 0.77 22.69
C CYS A 77 10.03 -0.28 23.51
N ALA A 78 9.41 -1.29 22.88
CA ALA A 78 8.67 -2.32 23.59
C ALA A 78 9.55 -3.13 24.54
N VAL A 79 10.82 -3.34 24.21
CA VAL A 79 11.75 -4.05 25.08
C VAL A 79 12.47 -3.15 26.09
N LEU A 80 12.73 -1.88 25.78
CA LEU A 80 13.50 -0.98 26.67
C LEU A 80 12.64 -0.03 27.52
N ALA A 81 11.42 0.27 27.06
CA ALA A 81 10.48 1.20 27.69
C ALA A 81 9.02 0.68 27.61
N PRO A 82 8.74 -0.55 28.10
CA PRO A 82 7.49 -1.26 27.86
C PRO A 82 6.23 -0.50 28.33
N ILE A 83 6.31 0.19 29.46
CA ILE A 83 5.16 0.95 29.98
C ILE A 83 4.91 2.19 29.12
N LEU A 84 5.99 2.90 28.74
CA LEU A 84 5.88 4.13 27.96
C LEU A 84 5.34 3.85 26.55
N ILE A 85 5.71 2.72 25.93
CA ILE A 85 5.18 2.39 24.60
C ILE A 85 3.67 2.13 24.64
N ILE A 86 3.17 1.47 25.69
CA ILE A 86 1.73 1.24 25.89
C ILE A 86 1.00 2.57 26.10
N VAL A 87 1.56 3.45 26.94
CA VAL A 87 0.99 4.79 27.16
C VAL A 87 0.95 5.59 25.86
N LEU A 88 2.02 5.56 25.06
CA LEU A 88 2.03 6.26 23.77
C LEU A 88 1.08 5.66 22.75
N LEU A 89 0.86 4.35 22.77
CA LEU A 89 -0.17 3.73 21.94
C LEU A 89 -1.56 4.28 22.28
N LEU A 90 -1.88 4.41 23.57
CA LEU A 90 -3.12 5.04 24.02
C LEU A 90 -3.20 6.51 23.59
N VAL A 91 -2.11 7.27 23.74
CA VAL A 91 -2.04 8.67 23.28
C VAL A 91 -2.27 8.77 21.77
N ASN A 92 -1.67 7.88 20.98
CA ASN A 92 -1.86 7.85 19.52
C ASN A 92 -3.32 7.59 19.14
N ILE A 93 -4.00 6.67 19.83
CA ILE A 93 -5.43 6.40 19.61
C ILE A 93 -6.28 7.64 19.93
N ILE A 94 -6.03 8.28 21.07
CA ILE A 94 -6.75 9.49 21.49
C ILE A 94 -6.54 10.63 20.48
N LEU A 95 -5.29 10.86 20.06
CA LEU A 95 -4.97 11.91 19.09
C LEU A 95 -5.63 11.66 17.74
N ASN A 96 -5.59 10.44 17.22
CA ASN A 96 -6.26 10.11 15.97
C ASN A 96 -7.78 10.31 16.08
N ASN A 97 -8.39 9.94 17.21
CA ASN A 97 -9.82 10.17 17.42
C ASN A 97 -10.16 11.67 17.49
N ILE A 98 -9.36 12.47 18.22
CA ILE A 98 -9.53 13.92 18.25
C ILE A 98 -9.42 14.52 16.85
N ILE A 99 -8.42 14.10 16.07
CA ILE A 99 -8.23 14.58 14.69
C ILE A 99 -9.44 14.18 13.83
N SER A 100 -9.89 12.91 13.88
CA SER A 100 -11.03 12.43 13.13
C SER A 100 -12.31 13.22 13.45
N VAL A 101 -12.61 13.46 14.72
CA VAL A 101 -13.80 14.21 15.16
C VAL A 101 -13.72 15.69 14.75
N LEU A 102 -12.52 16.28 14.73
CA LEU A 102 -12.34 17.67 14.29
C LEU A 102 -12.44 17.84 12.77
N LEU A 103 -11.96 16.85 12.00
CA LEU A 103 -11.98 16.90 10.54
C LEU A 103 -13.36 16.53 9.97
N VAL A 104 -14.02 15.52 10.55
CA VAL A 104 -15.32 15.03 10.12
C VAL A 104 -16.25 14.99 11.34
N PRO A 105 -16.79 16.14 11.78
CA PRO A 105 -17.64 16.21 12.97
C PRO A 105 -19.03 15.61 12.77
N VAL A 106 -19.51 15.55 11.52
CA VAL A 106 -20.80 14.98 11.14
C VAL A 106 -20.59 14.10 9.91
N GLU A 107 -20.88 12.82 10.05
CA GLU A 107 -20.79 11.83 8.98
C GLU A 107 -22.20 11.54 8.44
N VAL A 108 -22.40 11.70 7.12
CA VAL A 108 -23.64 11.37 6.43
C VAL A 108 -23.36 10.23 5.47
N THR A 109 -23.76 9.01 5.84
CA THR A 109 -23.51 7.80 5.04
C THR A 109 -24.76 7.40 4.26
N ARG A 110 -24.60 7.07 2.97
CA ARG A 110 -25.66 6.47 2.13
C ARG A 110 -25.41 4.97 1.99
N MET A 111 -26.48 4.18 1.81
CA MET A 111 -26.34 2.75 1.54
C MET A 111 -25.94 2.55 0.07
N THR A 112 -24.74 2.06 -0.17
CA THR A 112 -24.25 1.64 -1.49
C THR A 112 -23.64 0.25 -1.37
N THR A 113 -23.71 -0.55 -2.43
CA THR A 113 -23.00 -1.83 -2.52
C THR A 113 -21.68 -1.59 -3.24
N VAL A 114 -20.58 -1.62 -2.50
CA VAL A 114 -19.22 -1.48 -3.06
C VAL A 114 -18.45 -2.76 -2.76
N VAL A 115 -17.76 -3.28 -3.76
CA VAL A 115 -16.79 -4.37 -3.60
C VAL A 115 -15.46 -3.73 -3.26
N THR A 116 -14.99 -3.92 -2.03
CA THR A 116 -13.70 -3.40 -1.56
C THR A 116 -12.85 -4.54 -1.05
N GLU A 117 -11.54 -4.39 -1.13
CA GLU A 117 -10.62 -5.29 -0.46
C GLU A 117 -10.90 -5.34 1.06
N PRO A 118 -10.59 -6.46 1.72
CA PRO A 118 -10.60 -6.50 3.17
C PRO A 118 -9.68 -5.43 3.74
N THR A 119 -10.09 -4.76 4.82
CA THR A 119 -9.33 -3.66 5.43
C THR A 119 -7.89 -4.03 5.87
N TRP A 120 -7.60 -5.32 5.96
CA TRP A 120 -6.28 -5.85 6.31
C TRP A 120 -5.41 -6.22 5.11
N ALA A 121 -5.96 -6.28 3.89
CA ALA A 121 -5.24 -6.61 2.66
C ALA A 121 -4.23 -5.51 2.24
N GLY A 122 -4.56 -4.24 2.49
CA GLY A 122 -3.63 -3.12 2.27
C GLY A 122 -2.53 -2.96 3.33
N ILE A 123 -2.43 -3.85 4.32
CA ILE A 123 -1.46 -3.73 5.41
C ILE A 123 -0.16 -4.44 5.02
N GLY A 124 0.97 -3.72 5.04
CA GLY A 124 2.32 -4.27 4.89
C GLY A 124 2.77 -5.17 6.06
N ILE A 125 1.99 -6.19 6.41
CA ILE A 125 2.13 -7.02 7.61
C ILE A 125 3.51 -7.67 7.72
N TRP A 126 4.04 -8.18 6.62
CA TRP A 126 5.34 -8.84 6.57
C TRP A 126 6.48 -7.87 6.90
N ALA A 127 6.39 -6.63 6.43
CA ALA A 127 7.33 -5.58 6.77
C ALA A 127 7.17 -5.10 8.22
N HIS A 128 5.93 -5.00 8.71
CA HIS A 128 5.66 -4.64 10.10
C HIS A 128 6.25 -5.67 11.08
N LEU A 129 6.00 -6.96 10.83
CA LEU A 129 6.55 -8.06 11.62
C LEU A 129 8.07 -8.07 11.62
N LEU A 130 8.68 -7.98 10.43
CA LEU A 130 10.13 -7.96 10.28
C LEU A 130 10.76 -6.75 10.98
N GLY A 131 10.23 -5.55 10.71
CA GLY A 131 10.67 -4.31 11.34
C GLY A 131 10.58 -4.39 12.86
N PHE A 132 9.42 -4.81 13.39
CA PHE A 132 9.20 -4.95 14.83
C PHE A 132 10.20 -5.89 15.50
N LEU A 133 10.45 -7.05 14.90
CA LEU A 133 11.41 -8.03 15.42
C LEU A 133 12.86 -7.53 15.35
N VAL A 134 13.25 -6.86 14.26
CA VAL A 134 14.56 -6.20 14.15
C VAL A 134 14.71 -5.14 15.22
N GLY A 135 13.67 -4.35 15.48
CA GLY A 135 13.60 -3.38 16.57
C GLY A 135 13.85 -4.01 17.95
N ILE A 136 13.18 -5.11 18.24
CA ILE A 136 13.37 -5.90 19.47
C ILE A 136 14.84 -6.32 19.63
N LEU A 137 15.43 -6.87 18.56
CA LEU A 137 16.82 -7.35 18.60
C LEU A 137 17.82 -6.20 18.77
N ILE A 138 17.61 -5.08 18.08
CA ILE A 138 18.40 -3.86 18.27
C ILE A 138 18.30 -3.40 19.73
N GLY A 139 17.10 -3.37 20.31
CA GLY A 139 16.89 -2.98 21.70
C GLY A 139 17.64 -3.88 22.69
N VAL A 140 17.59 -5.19 22.47
CA VAL A 140 18.33 -6.18 23.25
C VAL A 140 19.86 -5.99 23.14
N VAL A 141 20.39 -5.84 21.93
CA VAL A 141 21.83 -5.60 21.71
C VAL A 141 22.26 -4.29 22.35
N TYR A 142 21.42 -3.25 22.19
CA TYR A 142 21.64 -1.91 22.72
C TYR A 142 21.71 -1.90 24.26
N TYR A 143 20.83 -2.64 24.94
CA TYR A 143 20.84 -2.82 26.40
C TYR A 143 22.21 -3.28 26.91
N PHE A 144 22.81 -4.30 26.28
CA PHE A 144 24.11 -4.82 26.71
C PHE A 144 25.29 -3.94 26.31
N HIS A 145 25.25 -3.34 25.11
CA HIS A 145 26.37 -2.57 24.60
C HIS A 145 26.54 -1.23 25.32
N ARG A 146 25.42 -0.60 25.70
CA ARG A 146 25.44 0.71 26.36
C ARG A 146 25.63 0.60 27.87
N GLY A 147 24.99 -0.38 28.50
CA GLY A 147 24.94 -0.48 29.96
C GLY A 147 24.20 0.69 30.64
N GLY A 148 23.91 0.56 31.92
CA GLY A 148 23.26 1.64 32.70
C GLY A 148 21.73 1.69 32.62
N PHE A 149 21.10 0.79 31.87
CA PHE A 149 19.66 0.56 31.95
C PHE A 149 19.32 -0.30 33.16
N LYS A 150 18.21 0.03 33.83
CA LYS A 150 17.56 -0.93 34.73
C LYS A 150 17.01 -2.05 33.85
N LYS A 151 17.28 -3.30 34.24
CA LYS A 151 16.68 -4.48 33.59
C LYS A 151 15.16 -4.28 33.49
N PRO A 152 14.58 -4.37 32.27
CA PRO A 152 13.13 -4.34 32.07
C PRO A 152 12.43 -5.44 32.88
N ASP A 153 11.26 -5.13 33.41
CA ASP A 153 10.42 -6.16 34.03
C ASP A 153 9.91 -7.12 32.93
N PRO A 154 10.15 -8.44 33.06
CA PRO A 154 9.72 -9.40 32.05
C PRO A 154 8.23 -9.33 31.74
N LEU A 155 7.37 -9.11 32.75
CA LEU A 155 5.91 -9.04 32.55
C LEU A 155 5.52 -7.78 31.79
N TYR A 156 6.16 -6.65 32.05
CA TYR A 156 5.88 -5.43 31.29
C TYR A 156 6.33 -5.57 29.83
N SER A 157 7.49 -6.18 29.56
CA SER A 157 7.91 -6.47 28.18
C SER A 157 6.98 -7.46 27.48
N PHE A 158 6.48 -8.48 28.20
CA PHE A 158 5.46 -9.40 27.67
C PHE A 158 4.22 -8.65 27.21
N PHE A 159 3.60 -7.87 28.11
CA PHE A 159 2.37 -7.15 27.79
C PHE A 159 2.59 -6.04 26.78
N ALA A 160 3.75 -5.38 26.77
CA ALA A 160 4.07 -4.39 25.74
C ALA A 160 4.09 -5.03 24.35
N VAL A 161 4.79 -6.16 24.19
CA VAL A 161 4.85 -6.88 22.90
C VAL A 161 3.50 -7.44 22.50
N LEU A 162 2.76 -8.02 23.45
CA LEU A 162 1.44 -8.58 23.19
C LEU A 162 0.42 -7.50 22.78
N ILE A 163 0.30 -6.42 23.57
CA ILE A 163 -0.66 -5.34 23.31
C ILE A 163 -0.30 -4.63 22.01
N VAL A 164 0.96 -4.26 21.82
CA VAL A 164 1.40 -3.61 20.57
C VAL A 164 1.16 -4.54 19.38
N GLY A 165 1.49 -5.82 19.50
CA GLY A 165 1.30 -6.77 18.41
C GLY A 165 -0.16 -6.89 17.97
N LEU A 166 -1.08 -7.05 18.93
CA LEU A 166 -2.51 -7.15 18.62
C LEU A 166 -3.11 -5.82 18.15
N MET A 167 -2.73 -4.70 18.75
CA MET A 167 -3.33 -3.39 18.42
C MET A 167 -2.79 -2.78 17.13
N MET A 168 -1.57 -3.13 16.73
CA MET A 168 -0.94 -2.64 15.50
C MET A 168 -1.06 -3.64 14.34
N GLY A 169 -1.90 -4.68 14.49
CA GLY A 169 -2.23 -5.64 13.44
C GLY A 169 -1.13 -6.65 13.11
N LEU A 170 -0.17 -6.90 14.00
CA LEU A 170 0.87 -7.93 13.79
C LEU A 170 0.33 -9.37 13.81
N ASP A 171 -0.94 -9.55 14.20
CA ASP A 171 -1.68 -10.80 14.23
C ASP A 171 -2.49 -11.08 12.96
N LEU A 172 -2.30 -10.28 11.91
CA LEU A 172 -3.06 -10.37 10.65
C LEU A 172 -2.24 -10.89 9.46
N PRO A 173 -1.43 -11.96 9.56
CA PRO A 173 -0.76 -12.51 8.39
C PRO A 173 -1.82 -13.07 7.44
N PHE A 174 -1.74 -12.65 6.19
CA PHE A 174 -2.64 -13.08 5.12
C PHE A 174 -1.85 -13.50 3.88
N SER A 175 -2.53 -14.23 3.00
CA SER A 175 -2.09 -14.51 1.63
C SER A 175 -3.17 -14.06 0.66
N TYR A 176 -2.73 -13.53 -0.47
CA TYR A 176 -3.56 -13.48 -1.67
C TYR A 176 -3.55 -14.87 -2.30
N ILE A 177 -4.70 -15.32 -2.79
CA ILE A 177 -4.86 -16.49 -3.65
C ILE A 177 -5.33 -15.95 -5.00
N ALA A 178 -4.89 -16.58 -6.09
CA ALA A 178 -5.41 -16.29 -7.42
C ALA A 178 -6.94 -16.23 -7.42
N ASP A 179 -7.53 -15.41 -8.29
CA ASP A 179 -8.98 -15.15 -8.42
C ASP A 179 -9.59 -14.13 -7.42
N GLY A 180 -8.78 -13.23 -6.83
CA GLY A 180 -9.30 -12.15 -5.98
C GLY A 180 -9.63 -12.57 -4.54
N GLU A 181 -9.21 -13.77 -4.12
CA GLU A 181 -9.50 -14.30 -2.79
C GLU A 181 -8.37 -13.99 -1.79
N TYR A 182 -8.72 -13.46 -0.63
CA TYR A 182 -7.77 -13.22 0.46
C TYR A 182 -8.00 -14.19 1.61
N VAL A 183 -6.94 -14.84 2.07
CA VAL A 183 -6.98 -15.77 3.21
C VAL A 183 -6.23 -15.20 4.40
N LEU A 184 -6.97 -14.91 5.47
CA LEU A 184 -6.44 -14.42 6.74
C LEU A 184 -6.17 -15.57 7.71
N PHE A 185 -4.92 -15.74 8.12
CA PHE A 185 -4.51 -16.78 9.07
C PHE A 185 -4.66 -16.31 10.53
N SER A 186 -5.85 -15.88 10.92
CA SER A 186 -6.13 -15.20 12.21
C SER A 186 -5.58 -15.95 13.43
N ALA A 187 -5.83 -17.26 13.53
CA ALA A 187 -5.36 -18.07 14.65
C ALA A 187 -3.83 -18.19 14.69
N ALA A 188 -3.20 -18.36 13.52
CA ALA A 188 -1.76 -18.45 13.41
C ALA A 188 -1.08 -17.12 13.76
N GLY A 189 -1.65 -15.99 13.30
CA GLY A 189 -1.18 -14.65 13.63
C GLY A 189 -1.26 -14.34 15.12
N PHE A 190 -2.39 -14.67 15.77
CA PHE A 190 -2.52 -14.53 17.21
C PHE A 190 -1.47 -15.35 17.99
N ILE A 191 -1.32 -16.64 17.62
CA ILE A 191 -0.31 -17.52 18.23
C ILE A 191 1.09 -16.96 18.02
N LEU A 192 1.39 -16.44 16.84
CA LEU A 192 2.67 -15.84 16.49
C LEU A 192 3.02 -14.68 17.44
N VAL A 193 2.08 -13.75 17.68
CA VAL A 193 2.29 -12.62 18.62
C VAL A 193 2.48 -13.13 20.05
N VAL A 194 1.69 -14.11 20.50
CA VAL A 194 1.81 -14.70 21.85
C VAL A 194 3.15 -15.40 22.04
N VAL A 195 3.62 -16.15 21.04
CA VAL A 195 4.93 -16.81 21.05
C VAL A 195 6.04 -15.76 21.14
N LEU A 196 5.99 -14.70 20.32
CA LEU A 196 6.99 -13.62 20.36
C LEU A 196 7.01 -12.92 21.72
N ALA A 197 5.85 -12.56 22.27
CA ALA A 197 5.74 -11.96 23.60
C ALA A 197 6.33 -12.88 24.69
N THR A 198 6.06 -14.18 24.59
CA THR A 198 6.60 -15.20 25.51
C THR A 198 8.11 -15.34 25.38
N LEU A 199 8.67 -15.31 24.17
CA LEU A 199 10.12 -15.35 23.97
C LEU A 199 10.79 -14.11 24.58
N VAL A 200 10.22 -12.92 24.40
CA VAL A 200 10.72 -11.68 25.02
C VAL A 200 10.62 -11.74 26.56
N TYR A 201 9.52 -12.27 27.10
CA TYR A 201 9.37 -12.53 28.53
C TYR A 201 10.47 -13.45 29.06
N LEU A 202 10.67 -14.61 28.42
CA LEU A 202 11.67 -15.61 28.84
C LEU A 202 13.07 -15.03 28.74
N TYR A 203 13.34 -14.26 27.68
CA TYR A 203 14.59 -13.57 27.48
C TYR A 203 14.91 -12.69 28.69
N TRP A 204 14.05 -11.72 28.98
CA TRP A 204 14.26 -10.82 30.12
C TRP A 204 14.23 -11.55 31.45
N ARG A 205 13.42 -12.60 31.61
CA ARG A 205 13.40 -13.42 32.83
C ARG A 205 14.79 -13.98 33.12
N TYR A 206 15.47 -14.55 32.13
CA TYR A 206 16.76 -15.21 32.33
C TYR A 206 17.96 -14.27 32.32
N VAL A 207 17.87 -13.09 31.70
CA VAL A 207 18.95 -12.09 31.71
C VAL A 207 19.41 -11.79 33.14
N GLY A 208 20.69 -12.05 33.44
CA GLY A 208 21.31 -11.79 34.75
C GLY A 208 21.07 -12.85 35.82
N LEU A 209 20.33 -13.94 35.53
CA LEU A 209 20.24 -15.12 36.41
C LEU A 209 21.38 -16.12 36.17
N GLU A 210 22.08 -15.99 35.06
CA GLU A 210 23.21 -16.85 34.71
C GLU A 210 24.49 -16.06 34.94
N GLU A 211 25.40 -16.61 35.76
CA GLU A 211 26.78 -16.16 35.75
C GLU A 211 27.27 -16.32 34.31
N THR A 212 27.50 -15.20 33.64
CA THR A 212 27.86 -15.15 32.22
C THR A 212 29.08 -16.02 31.95
N VAL A 213 28.87 -17.24 31.47
CA VAL A 213 29.93 -18.05 30.87
C VAL A 213 30.39 -17.27 29.65
N LYS A 214 31.56 -16.63 29.78
CA LYS A 214 32.20 -15.97 28.64
C LYS A 214 32.46 -17.05 27.58
N PRO A 215 31.98 -16.89 26.34
CA PRO A 215 32.32 -17.83 25.29
C PRO A 215 33.82 -17.64 24.98
N ALA A 216 34.65 -18.55 25.47
CA ALA A 216 35.96 -18.79 24.90
C ALA A 216 35.72 -19.44 23.52
N VAL A 217 36.05 -18.71 22.46
CA VAL A 217 35.90 -19.16 21.08
C VAL A 217 36.71 -20.45 20.91
N ASP A 218 36.02 -21.56 20.73
CA ASP A 218 36.58 -22.86 20.39
C ASP A 218 35.50 -23.65 19.61
N PHE A 219 35.88 -24.12 18.42
CA PHE A 219 35.02 -24.60 17.34
C PHE A 219 34.54 -26.05 17.58
N GLY A 220 33.70 -26.23 18.60
CA GLY A 220 32.93 -27.46 18.84
C GLY A 220 31.42 -27.15 18.83
N VAL A 221 30.85 -26.99 17.64
CA VAL A 221 29.57 -26.28 17.44
C VAL A 221 28.32 -27.06 17.89
N LEU A 222 28.30 -28.40 17.84
CA LEU A 222 27.08 -29.17 18.13
C LEU A 222 26.86 -29.53 19.60
N SER A 223 27.91 -29.84 20.37
CA SER A 223 27.74 -30.30 21.77
C SER A 223 27.49 -29.16 22.76
N ARG A 224 27.99 -27.94 22.46
CA ARG A 224 27.84 -26.77 23.34
C ARG A 224 26.48 -26.08 23.25
N ILE A 225 25.70 -26.30 22.19
CA ILE A 225 24.34 -25.75 22.06
C ILE A 225 23.40 -26.35 23.13
N MET A 226 23.66 -27.60 23.55
CA MET A 226 22.86 -28.28 24.57
C MET A 226 23.17 -27.80 26.00
N ASP A 227 24.44 -27.46 26.28
CA ASP A 227 24.94 -26.94 27.56
C ASP A 227 24.89 -25.40 27.69
N ALA A 228 24.45 -24.70 26.65
CA ALA A 228 24.28 -23.26 26.69
C ALA A 228 23.19 -22.85 27.69
N GLY A 229 23.47 -21.80 28.48
CA GLY A 229 22.52 -21.21 29.40
C GLY A 229 21.17 -20.87 28.74
N ARG A 230 20.10 -20.82 29.53
CA ARG A 230 18.73 -20.51 29.12
C ARG A 230 18.64 -19.22 28.31
N ILE A 231 19.47 -18.20 28.59
CA ILE A 231 19.49 -16.97 27.79
C ILE A 231 19.90 -17.27 26.35
N TRP A 232 20.95 -18.07 26.14
CA TRP A 232 21.43 -18.46 24.82
C TRP A 232 20.37 -19.23 24.04
N LYS A 233 19.66 -20.15 24.70
CA LYS A 233 18.56 -20.90 24.08
C LYS A 233 17.44 -19.96 23.61
N VAL A 234 17.06 -18.98 24.41
CA VAL A 234 16.04 -18.00 24.02
C VAL A 234 16.54 -17.08 22.90
N SER A 235 17.80 -16.63 22.95
CA SER A 235 18.40 -15.84 21.85
C SER A 235 18.42 -16.62 20.54
N LEU A 236 18.76 -17.90 20.57
CA LEU A 236 18.71 -18.77 19.38
C LEU A 236 17.29 -18.93 18.86
N LEU A 237 16.30 -19.06 19.74
CA LEU A 237 14.88 -19.10 19.35
C LEU A 237 14.42 -17.78 18.74
N LEU A 238 14.86 -16.63 19.26
CA LEU A 238 14.56 -15.32 18.66
C LEU A 238 15.20 -15.14 17.29
N ILE A 239 16.44 -15.61 17.10
CA ILE A 239 17.13 -15.59 15.81
C ILE A 239 16.46 -16.56 14.83
N PHE A 240 16.08 -17.76 15.29
CA PHE A 240 15.33 -18.72 14.50
C PHE A 240 13.98 -18.12 14.07
N PHE A 241 13.27 -17.49 15.00
CA PHE A 241 12.02 -16.80 14.73
C PHE A 241 12.22 -15.65 13.71
N LEU A 242 13.31 -14.88 13.82
CA LEU A 242 13.69 -13.89 12.80
C LEU A 242 13.91 -14.54 11.44
N SER A 243 14.66 -15.63 11.36
CA SER A 243 14.90 -16.32 10.09
C SER A 243 13.59 -16.87 9.49
N LEU A 244 12.67 -17.35 10.34
CA LEU A 244 11.36 -17.82 9.92
C LEU A 244 10.55 -16.65 9.34
N ILE A 245 10.47 -15.52 10.04
CA ILE A 245 9.77 -14.32 9.56
C ILE A 245 10.38 -13.82 8.26
N ILE A 246 11.71 -13.77 8.13
CA ILE A 246 12.38 -13.41 6.87
C ILE A 246 11.93 -14.36 5.76
N SER A 247 12.01 -15.68 5.96
CA SER A 247 11.59 -16.66 4.96
C SER A 247 10.13 -16.50 4.55
N PHE A 248 9.22 -16.25 5.50
CA PHE A 248 7.81 -16.01 5.21
C PHE A 248 7.56 -14.66 4.56
N SER A 249 8.29 -13.60 4.91
CA SER A 249 8.20 -12.30 4.23
C SER A 249 8.62 -12.43 2.77
N PHE A 250 9.69 -13.18 2.47
CA PHE A 250 10.12 -13.45 1.09
C PHE A 250 9.16 -14.38 0.35
N ALA A 251 8.66 -15.44 0.99
CA ALA A 251 7.70 -16.35 0.38
C ALA A 251 6.35 -15.68 0.14
N GLY A 252 5.86 -14.88 1.09
CA GLY A 252 4.64 -14.09 0.98
C GLY A 252 4.77 -13.02 -0.09
N ALA A 253 5.87 -12.25 -0.10
CA ALA A 253 6.16 -11.32 -1.18
C ALA A 253 6.16 -12.04 -2.53
N LYS A 254 6.85 -13.18 -2.64
CA LYS A 254 6.88 -13.97 -3.87
C LYS A 254 5.51 -14.52 -4.30
N LEU A 255 4.67 -14.95 -3.36
CA LEU A 255 3.31 -15.45 -3.66
C LEU A 255 2.35 -14.31 -4.05
N THR A 256 2.64 -13.08 -3.62
CA THR A 256 1.95 -11.87 -4.10
C THR A 256 2.56 -11.35 -5.41
N MET A 257 3.77 -11.80 -5.76
CA MET A 257 4.53 -11.45 -6.96
C MET A 257 4.66 -12.66 -7.89
N ASP A 258 3.56 -13.34 -8.18
CA ASP A 258 3.54 -14.08 -9.45
C ASP A 258 3.62 -13.02 -10.55
N THR A 259 4.57 -13.19 -11.47
CA THR A 259 4.68 -12.32 -12.64
C THR A 259 3.32 -12.31 -13.32
N PRO A 260 2.61 -11.18 -13.35
CA PRO A 260 1.30 -11.11 -13.98
C PRO A 260 1.47 -11.51 -15.45
N GLU A 261 0.49 -12.23 -16.00
CA GLU A 261 0.41 -12.38 -17.45
C GLU A 261 0.08 -11.00 -18.01
N VAL A 262 1.11 -10.27 -18.45
CA VAL A 262 0.94 -8.96 -19.06
C VAL A 262 0.18 -9.16 -20.37
N PRO A 263 -1.00 -8.53 -20.52
CA PRO A 263 -1.78 -8.65 -21.75
C PRO A 263 -1.04 -8.07 -22.95
N GLU A 264 -1.30 -8.60 -24.15
CA GLU A 264 -0.70 -8.07 -25.40
C GLU A 264 -1.06 -6.59 -25.67
N ASN A 265 -2.14 -6.08 -25.08
CA ASN A 265 -2.58 -4.70 -25.20
C ASN A 265 -2.09 -3.79 -24.07
N ALA A 266 -1.08 -4.21 -23.29
CA ALA A 266 -0.46 -3.35 -22.31
C ALA A 266 0.31 -2.20 -22.99
N VAL A 267 0.30 -1.04 -22.35
CA VAL A 267 0.99 0.17 -22.82
C VAL A 267 2.29 0.34 -22.05
N GLU A 268 3.41 0.41 -22.77
CA GLU A 268 4.73 0.59 -22.18
C GLU A 268 5.09 2.07 -22.05
N VAL A 269 5.41 2.53 -20.83
CA VAL A 269 5.91 3.88 -20.54
C VAL A 269 7.15 3.77 -19.65
N GLU A 270 8.30 4.24 -20.12
CA GLU A 270 9.58 4.23 -19.37
C GLU A 270 9.94 2.84 -18.78
N GLY A 271 9.62 1.76 -19.51
CA GLY A 271 9.84 0.38 -19.08
C GLY A 271 8.86 -0.13 -18.01
N TYR A 272 7.72 0.55 -17.84
CA TYR A 272 6.59 0.10 -17.05
C TYR A 272 5.44 -0.26 -18.02
N GLU A 273 4.88 -1.45 -17.88
CA GLU A 273 3.74 -1.93 -18.67
C GLU A 273 2.45 -1.70 -17.89
N PHE A 274 1.51 -0.98 -18.49
CA PHE A 274 0.22 -0.62 -17.91
C PHE A 274 -0.93 -1.33 -18.62
N TRP A 275 -1.87 -1.88 -17.87
CA TRP A 275 -3.11 -2.39 -18.44
C TRP A 275 -4.26 -2.21 -17.45
N PHE A 276 -5.49 -2.37 -17.96
CA PHE A 276 -6.69 -2.32 -17.14
C PHE A 276 -7.37 -3.69 -17.10
N GLN A 277 -7.81 -4.09 -15.90
CA GLN A 277 -8.60 -5.28 -15.68
C GLN A 277 -9.87 -4.91 -14.91
N GLN A 278 -11.05 -5.27 -15.43
CA GLN A 278 -12.34 -4.83 -14.90
C GLN A 278 -12.54 -5.11 -13.40
N ASN A 279 -11.98 -6.21 -12.89
CA ASN A 279 -12.13 -6.62 -11.49
C ASN A 279 -11.03 -6.08 -10.57
N GLU A 280 -9.89 -5.65 -11.12
CA GLU A 280 -8.71 -5.26 -10.33
C GLU A 280 -8.42 -3.76 -10.43
N GLY A 281 -8.59 -3.14 -11.60
CA GLY A 281 -8.35 -1.72 -11.87
C GLY A 281 -7.21 -1.49 -12.84
N ILE A 282 -6.47 -0.38 -12.68
CA ILE A 282 -5.26 -0.07 -13.46
C ILE A 282 -4.08 -0.72 -12.77
N LEU A 283 -3.41 -1.60 -13.49
CA LEU A 283 -2.27 -2.37 -13.02
C LEU A 283 -1.01 -1.87 -13.73
N VAL A 284 0.13 -1.96 -13.02
CA VAL A 284 1.44 -1.68 -13.59
C VAL A 284 2.43 -2.77 -13.23
N TYR A 285 3.23 -3.16 -14.22
CA TYR A 285 4.33 -4.10 -14.08
C TYR A 285 5.64 -3.49 -14.59
N GLN A 286 6.75 -3.76 -13.90
CA GLN A 286 8.09 -3.42 -14.40
C GLN A 286 9.00 -4.64 -14.29
N ASP A 287 9.41 -5.16 -15.46
CA ASP A 287 10.14 -6.42 -15.58
C ASP A 287 11.50 -6.38 -14.85
N ASP A 288 12.32 -5.36 -15.10
CA ASP A 288 13.66 -5.19 -14.52
C ASP A 288 13.68 -5.19 -12.98
N ARG A 289 12.56 -4.85 -12.35
CA ARG A 289 12.45 -4.71 -10.89
C ARG A 289 11.48 -5.71 -10.28
N GLU A 290 10.84 -6.55 -11.10
CA GLU A 290 9.75 -7.47 -10.73
C GLU A 290 8.68 -6.75 -9.89
N ILE A 291 8.37 -5.48 -10.21
CA ILE A 291 7.38 -4.70 -9.48
C ILE A 291 6.03 -4.92 -10.14
N TYR A 292 5.07 -5.45 -9.39
CA TYR A 292 3.65 -5.48 -9.74
C TYR A 292 2.87 -4.65 -8.72
N THR A 293 2.06 -3.68 -9.16
CA THR A 293 1.22 -2.92 -8.24
C THR A 293 -0.09 -2.43 -8.88
N LEU A 294 -1.10 -2.29 -8.03
CA LEU A 294 -2.37 -1.66 -8.37
C LEU A 294 -2.21 -0.13 -8.26
N VAL A 295 -2.42 0.57 -9.36
CA VAL A 295 -2.34 2.04 -9.43
C VAL A 295 -3.62 2.66 -8.88
N ALA A 296 -4.78 2.16 -9.33
CA ALA A 296 -6.09 2.61 -8.92
C ALA A 296 -7.10 1.48 -9.07
N SER A 297 -7.96 1.28 -8.06
CA SER A 297 -9.04 0.30 -8.13
C SER A 297 -10.17 0.79 -9.06
N PRO A 298 -11.09 -0.08 -9.53
CA PRO A 298 -12.22 0.35 -10.35
C PRO A 298 -13.09 1.40 -9.65
N ALA A 299 -13.22 1.33 -8.32
CA ALA A 299 -13.96 2.30 -7.53
C ALA A 299 -13.27 3.67 -7.50
N ASP A 300 -11.94 3.67 -7.34
CA ASP A 300 -11.16 4.91 -7.36
C ASP A 300 -11.30 5.56 -8.74
N ILE A 301 -11.06 4.79 -9.81
CA ILE A 301 -11.11 5.21 -11.22
C ILE A 301 -12.42 5.94 -11.55
N VAL A 302 -13.55 5.36 -11.13
CA VAL A 302 -14.88 5.95 -11.35
C VAL A 302 -15.10 7.21 -10.50
N SER A 303 -14.49 7.30 -9.31
CA SER A 303 -14.78 8.38 -8.35
C SER A 303 -13.93 9.64 -8.55
N GLU A 304 -12.64 9.51 -8.86
CA GLU A 304 -11.76 10.67 -9.05
C GLU A 304 -11.66 11.07 -10.53
N GLU A 305 -12.05 10.19 -11.46
CA GLU A 305 -12.02 10.32 -12.93
C GLU A 305 -10.64 10.56 -13.55
N LYS A 306 -9.67 11.06 -12.76
CA LYS A 306 -8.32 11.39 -13.18
C LYS A 306 -7.30 11.02 -12.11
N PHE A 307 -6.33 10.20 -12.50
CA PHE A 307 -5.24 9.73 -11.63
C PHE A 307 -3.91 10.14 -12.21
N HIS A 308 -2.89 10.26 -11.37
CA HIS A 308 -1.53 10.47 -11.85
C HIS A 308 -0.52 9.67 -11.06
N LEU A 309 0.45 9.10 -11.78
CA LEU A 309 1.56 8.35 -11.21
C LEU A 309 2.86 8.90 -11.78
N TYR A 310 3.89 8.98 -10.93
CA TYR A 310 5.24 9.24 -11.40
C TYR A 310 5.97 7.91 -11.60
N VAL A 311 6.43 7.65 -12.82
CA VAL A 311 7.24 6.48 -13.17
C VAL A 311 8.67 6.86 -13.51
N GLY A 312 9.60 5.92 -13.33
CA GLY A 312 11.02 6.10 -13.63
C GLY A 312 11.96 5.85 -12.45
N GLY A 313 13.04 6.63 -12.38
CA GLY A 313 14.11 6.53 -11.40
C GLY A 313 14.38 7.83 -10.63
N LEU A 314 15.40 7.83 -9.78
CA LEU A 314 15.74 8.93 -8.88
C LEU A 314 16.06 10.27 -9.57
N THR A 315 16.51 10.22 -10.84
CA THR A 315 16.99 11.40 -11.59
C THR A 315 16.20 11.68 -12.85
N VAL A 316 15.40 10.73 -13.31
CA VAL A 316 14.56 10.81 -14.52
C VAL A 316 13.23 10.19 -14.13
N TYR A 317 12.17 10.98 -14.17
CA TYR A 317 10.82 10.51 -13.90
C TYR A 317 9.85 11.21 -14.85
N GLU A 318 8.81 10.48 -15.22
CA GLU A 318 7.73 10.94 -16.07
C GLU A 318 6.43 10.93 -15.26
N ARG A 319 5.57 11.91 -15.51
CA ARG A 319 4.20 11.90 -14.99
C ARG A 319 3.29 11.23 -16.01
N VAL A 320 2.63 10.17 -15.59
CA VAL A 320 1.61 9.46 -16.37
C VAL A 320 0.26 9.81 -15.77
N ASP A 321 -0.64 10.35 -16.60
CA ASP A 321 -2.01 10.67 -16.21
C ASP A 321 -2.96 9.58 -16.76
N PHE A 322 -3.90 9.12 -15.93
CA PHE A 322 -4.95 8.20 -16.33
C PHE A 322 -6.30 8.91 -16.29
N TYR A 323 -7.14 8.65 -17.28
CA TYR A 323 -8.45 9.26 -17.42
C TYR A 323 -9.51 8.18 -17.54
N TYR A 324 -10.59 8.35 -16.79
CA TYR A 324 -11.80 7.57 -16.91
C TYR A 324 -12.86 8.39 -17.61
N TYR A 325 -13.40 7.84 -18.69
CA TYR A 325 -14.47 8.44 -19.46
C TYR A 325 -15.65 7.49 -19.49
N ALA A 326 -16.84 7.96 -19.12
CA ALA A 326 -18.03 7.12 -18.98
C ALA A 326 -19.20 7.65 -19.78
N ILE A 327 -19.95 6.73 -20.38
CA ILE A 327 -21.23 7.00 -21.03
C ILE A 327 -22.30 6.34 -20.18
N ASN A 328 -23.29 7.13 -19.79
CA ASN A 328 -24.43 6.75 -18.96
C ASN A 328 -25.69 6.81 -19.84
N PRO A 329 -26.11 5.69 -20.45
CA PRO A 329 -27.33 5.66 -21.23
C PRO A 329 -28.55 6.00 -20.37
N VAL A 330 -29.61 6.56 -20.98
CA VAL A 330 -30.85 6.90 -20.27
C VAL A 330 -31.52 5.68 -19.65
N ASP A 331 -31.40 4.52 -20.29
CA ASP A 331 -31.78 3.22 -19.75
C ASP A 331 -30.64 2.21 -19.99
N GLY A 332 -30.23 1.49 -18.94
CA GLY A 332 -29.15 0.51 -18.97
C GLY A 332 -27.97 0.83 -18.05
N ASP A 333 -26.97 -0.07 -18.07
CA ASP A 333 -25.75 0.08 -17.28
C ASP A 333 -24.75 1.02 -17.96
N SER A 334 -24.07 1.86 -17.19
CA SER A 334 -22.98 2.71 -17.65
C SER A 334 -21.86 1.90 -18.30
N VAL A 335 -21.19 2.50 -19.28
CA VAL A 335 -20.00 1.94 -19.93
C VAL A 335 -18.84 2.90 -19.81
N GLY A 336 -17.68 2.40 -19.42
CA GLY A 336 -16.46 3.18 -19.23
C GLY A 336 -15.37 2.86 -20.23
N SER A 337 -14.47 3.82 -20.43
CA SER A 337 -13.22 3.71 -21.16
C SER A 337 -12.09 4.31 -20.32
N VAL A 338 -10.93 3.66 -20.32
CA VAL A 338 -9.75 4.07 -19.53
C VAL A 338 -8.63 4.43 -20.49
N TRP A 339 -8.06 5.60 -20.28
CA TRP A 339 -7.00 6.16 -21.13
C TRP A 339 -5.76 6.46 -20.29
N ILE A 340 -4.61 6.37 -20.94
CA ILE A 340 -3.30 6.73 -20.39
C ILE A 340 -2.71 7.85 -21.23
N ASP A 341 -2.22 8.91 -20.60
CA ASP A 341 -1.55 10.06 -21.20
C ASP A 341 -0.14 10.16 -20.63
N SER A 342 0.82 10.19 -21.55
CA SER A 342 2.26 10.13 -21.29
C SER A 342 2.99 11.06 -22.25
N GLU A 343 4.28 11.31 -22.04
CA GLU A 343 5.12 12.04 -23.00
C GLU A 343 5.18 11.36 -24.37
N HIS A 344 4.91 10.05 -24.43
CA HIS A 344 4.87 9.25 -25.67
C HIS A 344 3.52 9.33 -26.40
N GLY A 345 2.51 9.91 -25.74
CA GLY A 345 1.18 10.12 -26.31
C GLY A 345 0.06 9.55 -25.44
N VAL A 346 -1.13 9.59 -26.03
CA VAL A 346 -2.38 9.14 -25.41
C VAL A 346 -2.80 7.80 -26.00
N GLU A 347 -2.95 6.79 -25.15
CA GLU A 347 -3.34 5.44 -25.54
C GLU A 347 -4.58 4.95 -24.75
N ASN A 348 -5.29 3.97 -25.29
CA ASN A 348 -6.47 3.37 -24.64
C ASN A 348 -6.07 2.07 -23.94
N LEU A 349 -6.30 2.01 -22.62
CA LEU A 349 -6.07 0.80 -21.84
C LEU A 349 -7.26 -0.14 -21.89
N PHE A 350 -8.47 0.42 -21.94
CA PHE A 350 -9.70 -0.35 -21.94
C PHE A 350 -10.84 0.45 -22.53
N THR A 351 -11.73 -0.27 -23.22
CA THR A 351 -13.00 0.27 -23.70
C THR A 351 -14.08 -0.76 -23.46
N GLY A 352 -15.12 -0.37 -22.72
CA GLY A 352 -16.31 -1.20 -22.58
C GLY A 352 -17.08 -1.27 -23.90
N GLY A 353 -17.69 -2.43 -24.17
CA GLY A 353 -18.49 -2.61 -25.38
C GLY A 353 -19.77 -1.77 -25.36
N ASP A 354 -20.36 -1.59 -26.54
CA ASP A 354 -21.53 -0.73 -26.75
C ASP A 354 -22.72 -1.09 -25.84
N ARG A 355 -23.54 -0.08 -25.53
CA ARG A 355 -24.72 -0.20 -24.66
C ARG A 355 -25.96 0.30 -25.36
N TYR A 356 -27.02 -0.49 -25.27
CA TYR A 356 -28.35 -0.06 -25.69
C TYR A 356 -28.83 1.06 -24.78
N THR A 357 -29.49 2.06 -25.36
CA THR A 357 -29.94 3.27 -24.63
C THR A 357 -31.37 3.16 -24.09
N GLY A 358 -32.10 2.09 -24.41
CA GLY A 358 -33.55 1.98 -24.17
C GLY A 358 -34.41 2.66 -25.23
N ILE A 359 -33.79 3.33 -26.20
CA ILE A 359 -34.46 4.14 -27.21
C ILE A 359 -34.44 3.42 -28.56
N THR A 360 -35.60 3.40 -29.21
CA THR A 360 -35.77 2.88 -30.57
C THR A 360 -36.42 3.97 -31.42
N VAL A 361 -35.76 4.37 -32.51
CA VAL A 361 -36.26 5.41 -33.43
C VAL A 361 -36.27 4.85 -34.85
N TYR A 362 -37.39 5.03 -35.57
CA TYR A 362 -37.59 4.46 -36.91
C TYR A 362 -37.24 2.96 -37.03
N GLY A 363 -37.51 2.20 -35.97
CA GLY A 363 -37.20 0.76 -35.91
C GLY A 363 -35.70 0.44 -35.77
N GLN A 364 -34.85 1.42 -35.49
CA GLN A 364 -33.45 1.24 -35.11
C GLN A 364 -33.32 1.30 -33.59
N ASP A 365 -32.77 0.24 -33.00
CA ASP A 365 -32.37 0.25 -31.60
C ASP A 365 -31.06 1.04 -31.47
N ILE A 366 -31.07 2.07 -30.61
CA ILE A 366 -29.94 3.01 -30.50
C ILE A 366 -28.98 2.55 -29.42
N TYR A 367 -27.71 2.38 -29.82
CA TYR A 367 -26.59 2.02 -28.98
C TYR A 367 -25.58 3.17 -28.90
N VAL A 368 -24.88 3.27 -27.77
CA VAL A 368 -23.78 4.20 -27.54
C VAL A 368 -22.53 3.44 -27.14
N GLY A 369 -21.38 3.92 -27.59
CA GLY A 369 -20.07 3.30 -27.34
C GLY A 369 -18.93 4.28 -27.55
N PHE A 370 -17.69 3.83 -27.47
CA PHE A 370 -16.53 4.71 -27.66
C PHE A 370 -15.90 4.53 -29.05
N ASP A 371 -15.61 5.64 -29.70
CA ASP A 371 -14.74 5.68 -30.87
C ASP A 371 -13.30 5.92 -30.41
N VAL A 372 -12.58 4.82 -30.22
CA VAL A 372 -11.21 4.84 -29.69
C VAL A 372 -10.24 5.56 -30.62
N LEU A 373 -10.45 5.47 -31.94
CA LEU A 373 -9.53 6.07 -32.92
C LEU A 373 -9.64 7.59 -32.93
N ASN A 374 -10.86 8.10 -32.82
CA ASN A 374 -11.13 9.54 -32.82
C ASN A 374 -11.16 10.15 -31.42
N LYS A 375 -10.96 9.35 -30.37
CA LYS A 375 -11.08 9.76 -28.97
C LYS A 375 -12.41 10.47 -28.73
N SER A 376 -13.51 9.80 -29.07
CA SER A 376 -14.85 10.36 -28.93
C SER A 376 -15.88 9.28 -28.62
N VAL A 377 -17.15 9.66 -28.62
CA VAL A 377 -18.30 8.76 -28.49
C VAL A 377 -18.83 8.39 -29.87
N SER A 378 -19.33 7.17 -30.01
CA SER A 378 -20.09 6.72 -31.19
C SER A 378 -21.52 6.40 -30.82
N VAL A 379 -22.43 6.70 -31.75
CA VAL A 379 -23.84 6.32 -31.70
C VAL A 379 -24.12 5.38 -32.87
N GLN A 380 -24.71 4.24 -32.57
CA GLN A 380 -25.00 3.19 -33.54
C GLN A 380 -26.50 2.91 -33.58
N GLY A 381 -27.05 2.79 -34.77
CA GLY A 381 -28.40 2.28 -34.99
C GLY A 381 -28.33 0.83 -35.44
N ILE A 382 -29.00 -0.07 -34.72
CA ILE A 382 -29.12 -1.48 -35.12
C ILE A 382 -30.59 -1.76 -35.50
N GLY A 383 -30.80 -2.19 -36.74
CA GLY A 383 -32.13 -2.45 -37.28
C GLY A 383 -32.07 -2.65 -38.78
N GLU A 384 -33.15 -2.31 -39.48
CA GLU A 384 -33.25 -2.47 -40.94
C GLU A 384 -32.26 -1.59 -41.73
N TYR A 385 -31.89 -0.42 -41.19
CA TYR A 385 -31.01 0.57 -41.81
C TYR A 385 -29.91 0.97 -40.82
N PRO A 386 -28.91 0.10 -40.60
CA PRO A 386 -27.91 0.30 -39.56
C PRO A 386 -26.95 1.45 -39.90
N PHE A 387 -26.52 2.16 -38.87
CA PHE A 387 -25.54 3.23 -38.99
C PHE A 387 -24.57 3.23 -37.80
N ASN A 388 -23.41 3.88 -37.99
CA ASN A 388 -22.46 4.17 -36.92
C ASN A 388 -21.90 5.57 -37.16
N GLN A 389 -22.10 6.46 -36.20
CA GLN A 389 -21.72 7.86 -36.30
C GLN A 389 -20.93 8.28 -35.08
N THR A 390 -19.73 8.84 -35.30
CA THR A 390 -18.97 9.52 -34.25
C THR A 390 -19.65 10.83 -33.91
N VAL A 391 -19.82 11.10 -32.62
CA VAL A 391 -20.43 12.34 -32.11
C VAL A 391 -19.40 13.03 -31.22
N VAL A 392 -19.25 14.35 -31.40
CA VAL A 392 -18.33 15.21 -30.66
C VAL A 392 -19.13 16.38 -30.08
N GLU A 393 -18.71 16.88 -28.93
CA GLU A 393 -19.31 18.04 -28.27
C GLU A 393 -19.38 19.26 -29.22
N GLY A 394 -20.57 19.83 -29.37
CA GLY A 394 -20.83 21.00 -30.21
C GLY A 394 -21.07 20.72 -31.70
N ASP A 395 -20.93 19.47 -32.15
CA ASP A 395 -21.22 19.06 -33.53
C ASP A 395 -22.62 18.45 -33.67
N GLU A 396 -23.25 18.70 -34.82
CA GLU A 396 -24.54 18.12 -35.23
C GLU A 396 -24.35 17.28 -36.50
N HIS A 397 -24.86 16.05 -36.48
CA HIS A 397 -24.78 15.11 -37.59
C HIS A 397 -26.17 14.63 -38.00
N THR A 398 -26.49 14.74 -39.28
CA THR A 398 -27.69 14.13 -39.87
C THR A 398 -27.34 12.77 -40.47
N VAL A 399 -28.07 11.73 -40.08
CA VAL A 399 -27.94 10.36 -40.55
C VAL A 399 -29.23 9.94 -41.26
N GLU A 400 -29.10 9.42 -42.49
CA GLU A 400 -30.23 8.89 -43.26
C GLU A 400 -30.59 7.47 -42.78
N VAL A 401 -31.84 7.27 -42.33
CA VAL A 401 -32.39 5.98 -41.90
C VAL A 401 -33.55 5.62 -42.83
N GLY A 402 -33.23 4.95 -43.94
CA GLY A 402 -34.20 4.71 -45.02
C GLY A 402 -34.45 5.98 -45.83
N ASP A 403 -35.68 6.49 -45.82
CA ASP A 403 -36.08 7.77 -46.45
C ASP A 403 -36.28 8.90 -45.42
N LEU A 404 -35.87 8.68 -44.16
CA LEU A 404 -36.07 9.61 -43.03
C LEU A 404 -34.73 10.08 -42.46
N ASP A 405 -34.71 11.30 -41.95
CA ASP A 405 -33.52 11.91 -41.35
C ASP A 405 -33.55 11.78 -39.81
N LEU A 406 -32.41 11.43 -39.24
CA LEU A 406 -32.17 11.37 -37.80
C LEU A 406 -30.97 12.27 -37.45
N VAL A 407 -31.17 13.20 -36.54
CA VAL A 407 -30.15 14.17 -36.13
C VAL A 407 -29.56 13.75 -34.79
N LEU A 408 -28.23 13.72 -34.73
CA LEU A 408 -27.42 13.42 -33.55
C LEU A 408 -26.64 14.67 -33.17
N ARG A 409 -26.70 15.08 -31.91
CA ARG A 409 -25.84 16.16 -31.39
C ARG A 409 -25.44 15.89 -29.95
N MET A 410 -24.32 16.46 -29.53
CA MET A 410 -23.85 16.42 -28.15
C MET A 410 -23.68 17.83 -27.62
N GLU A 411 -24.35 18.13 -26.51
CA GLU A 411 -24.33 19.45 -25.85
C GLU A 411 -24.24 19.28 -24.33
N GLU A 412 -23.27 19.96 -23.72
CA GLU A 412 -22.95 19.92 -22.30
C GLU A 412 -22.75 18.49 -21.78
N GLY A 413 -22.12 17.62 -22.57
CA GLY A 413 -21.92 16.22 -22.21
C GLY A 413 -23.15 15.33 -22.44
N ILE A 414 -24.28 15.86 -22.93
CA ILE A 414 -25.51 15.09 -23.17
C ILE A 414 -25.67 14.81 -24.65
N ILE A 415 -25.88 13.55 -25.00
CA ILE A 415 -26.14 13.11 -26.38
C ILE A 415 -27.64 13.11 -26.63
N TYR A 416 -28.06 13.82 -27.67
CA TYR A 416 -29.44 13.93 -28.10
C TYR A 416 -29.67 13.23 -29.43
N VAL A 417 -30.86 12.66 -29.56
CA VAL A 417 -31.44 12.22 -30.83
C VAL A 417 -32.64 13.08 -31.14
N GLU A 418 -32.73 13.58 -32.36
CA GLU A 418 -33.86 14.33 -32.88
C GLU A 418 -34.35 13.72 -34.20
N SER A 419 -35.66 13.54 -34.30
CA SER A 419 -36.38 12.93 -35.42
C SER A 419 -37.82 13.47 -35.42
N ASP A 420 -38.61 13.14 -36.44
CA ASP A 420 -40.02 13.55 -36.51
C ASP A 420 -40.86 12.92 -35.38
N ASP A 421 -40.47 11.73 -34.89
CA ASP A 421 -41.22 10.96 -33.90
C ASP A 421 -40.67 11.08 -32.47
N PHE A 422 -39.41 11.48 -32.31
CA PHE A 422 -38.72 11.53 -31.02
C PHE A 422 -37.66 12.62 -30.98
N THR A 423 -37.66 13.43 -29.92
CA THR A 423 -36.59 14.35 -29.56
C THR A 423 -36.28 14.17 -28.08
N GLY A 424 -35.05 13.80 -27.74
CA GLY A 424 -34.68 13.62 -26.34
C GLY A 424 -33.23 13.19 -26.14
N PRO A 425 -32.75 13.26 -24.89
CA PRO A 425 -31.44 12.73 -24.53
C PRO A 425 -31.46 11.20 -24.63
N ILE A 426 -30.33 10.62 -25.01
CA ILE A 426 -30.14 9.16 -25.07
C ILE A 426 -29.00 8.67 -24.17
N ALA A 427 -28.04 9.54 -23.84
CA ALA A 427 -26.98 9.25 -22.88
C ALA A 427 -26.36 10.55 -22.34
N GLU A 428 -25.76 10.47 -21.15
CA GLU A 428 -24.91 11.49 -20.55
C GLU A 428 -23.47 10.99 -20.50
N VAL A 429 -22.52 11.83 -20.84
CA VAL A 429 -21.09 11.52 -20.87
C VAL A 429 -20.40 12.27 -19.74
N THR A 430 -19.62 11.56 -18.94
CA THR A 430 -18.92 12.08 -17.76
C THR A 430 -17.42 11.77 -17.82
N GLY A 431 -16.61 12.62 -17.19
CA GLY A 431 -15.15 12.57 -17.24
C GLY A 431 -14.54 13.41 -18.36
N GLU A 432 -13.21 13.40 -18.45
CA GLU A 432 -12.45 14.15 -19.46
C GLU A 432 -11.67 13.21 -20.38
N LEU A 433 -11.69 13.48 -21.68
CA LEU A 433 -10.82 12.80 -22.62
C LEU A 433 -9.45 13.51 -22.72
N PRO A 434 -8.33 12.75 -22.65
CA PRO A 434 -7.01 13.33 -22.77
C PRO A 434 -6.79 14.04 -24.12
N GLY A 435 -6.37 15.31 -24.06
CA GLY A 435 -6.13 16.16 -25.22
C GLY A 435 -7.28 17.08 -25.61
N GLN A 436 -8.44 17.04 -24.94
CA GLN A 436 -9.45 18.10 -25.03
C GLN A 436 -9.03 19.31 -24.16
N LEU A 437 -7.98 20.02 -24.58
CA LEU A 437 -7.79 21.38 -24.10
C LEU A 437 -8.86 22.23 -24.78
N HIS A 438 -9.87 22.67 -24.01
CA HIS A 438 -10.63 23.85 -24.38
C HIS A 438 -9.62 25.00 -24.59
N GLU A 439 -9.46 25.45 -25.84
CA GLU A 439 -8.75 26.69 -26.18
C GLU A 439 -9.36 27.91 -25.48
#